data_AF-F3QKM4-F1
#
_entry.id   AF-F3QKM4-F1
#
_cell.length_a   1.000
_cell.length_b   1.000
_cell.length_c   1.000
_cell.angle_alpha   90.00
_cell.angle_beta   90.00
_cell.angle_gamma   90.00
#
_symmetry.space_group_name_H-M   'P 1'
#
loop_
_entity.id
_entity.type
_entity.pdbx_description
1 polymer ?
#
loop_
_entity_poly.entity_id
_entity_poly.type
_entity_poly.pdbx_seq_one_letter_code
_entity_poly.pdbx_strand_id
1 'polypeptide(L)'
;MDINFWLELLVVVLAIGIGAKWGGLGLGAGGGFGLMVLIFIFGMTPGSPPVSVLFIMLAVVSCASILQGSGGLDYLVSIAEKLLRRNPKHITFMGPLVSYFFTLFCGTGYVAFAVYPVIAEVAASARVRPERPLTMSVIGAQAGITGSPMSAATAAMIGFLAVKGVTPFQIFAVSIPACILGLLVGCIFMYKRGKELADDPEFQAKLASGEFRDTIAPGETR
;
A
#
# COMPACT_ATOMS: atom_id res chain seq x y z
N MET A 1 -8.57 27.95 -17.63
CA MET A 1 -8.84 26.50 -17.79
C MET A 1 -10.14 26.39 -18.55
N ASP A 2 -10.09 25.82 -19.75
CA ASP A 2 -11.21 25.81 -20.69
C ASP A 2 -12.24 24.74 -20.32
N ILE A 3 -13.47 24.88 -20.84
CA ILE A 3 -14.56 23.90 -20.61
C ILE A 3 -14.17 22.49 -21.09
N ASN A 4 -13.37 22.41 -22.15
CA ASN A 4 -12.88 21.16 -22.72
C ASN A 4 -11.99 20.39 -21.74
N PHE A 5 -11.14 21.09 -20.97
CA PHE A 5 -10.30 20.47 -19.95
C PHE A 5 -11.16 19.76 -18.89
N TRP A 6 -12.24 20.39 -18.44
CA TRP A 6 -13.14 19.79 -17.46
C TRP A 6 -13.92 18.60 -18.02
N LEU A 7 -14.30 18.64 -19.29
CA LEU A 7 -14.96 17.52 -19.98
C LEU A 7 -14.03 16.33 -20.17
N GLU A 8 -12.78 16.57 -20.62
CA GLU A 8 -11.74 15.56 -20.75
C GLU A 8 -11.43 14.91 -19.40
N LEU A 9 -11.27 15.72 -18.35
CA LEU A 9 -11.06 15.23 -16.99
C LEU A 9 -12.22 14.36 -16.52
N LEU A 10 -13.46 14.78 -16.79
CA LEU A 10 -14.66 14.03 -16.43
C LEU A 10 -14.71 12.68 -17.15
N VAL A 11 -14.35 12.61 -18.43
CA VAL A 11 -14.22 11.35 -19.17
C VAL A 11 -13.22 10.42 -18.50
N VAL A 12 -12.03 10.92 -18.15
CA VAL A 12 -10.99 10.13 -17.47
C VAL A 12 -11.49 9.61 -16.11
N VAL A 13 -12.08 10.48 -15.30
CA VAL A 13 -12.59 10.13 -13.96
C VAL A 13 -13.69 9.09 -14.05
N LEU A 14 -14.65 9.24 -14.99
CA LEU A 14 -15.71 8.25 -15.20
C LEU A 14 -15.16 6.92 -15.70
N ALA A 15 -14.24 6.94 -16.66
CA ALA A 15 -13.63 5.74 -17.22
C ALA A 15 -12.87 4.94 -16.14
N ILE A 16 -12.08 5.62 -15.29
CA ILE A 16 -11.39 4.99 -14.15
C ILE A 16 -12.40 4.50 -13.12
N GLY A 17 -13.42 5.30 -12.78
CA GLY A 17 -14.43 4.94 -11.78
C GLY A 17 -15.25 3.71 -12.17
N ILE A 18 -15.59 3.56 -13.44
CA ILE A 18 -16.25 2.36 -13.98
C ILE A 18 -15.26 1.19 -14.00
N GLY A 19 -14.05 1.40 -14.52
CA GLY A 19 -13.02 0.36 -14.61
C GLY A 19 -12.63 -0.22 -13.23
N ALA A 20 -12.53 0.62 -12.21
CA ALA A 20 -12.20 0.22 -10.83
C ALA A 20 -13.18 -0.82 -10.26
N LYS A 21 -14.45 -0.79 -10.67
CA LYS A 21 -15.46 -1.76 -10.21
C LYS A 21 -15.21 -3.18 -10.70
N TRP A 22 -14.48 -3.34 -11.81
CA TRP A 22 -14.14 -4.64 -12.39
C TRP A 22 -12.72 -5.11 -12.00
N GLY A 23 -12.14 -4.51 -10.97
CA GLY A 23 -10.83 -4.89 -10.44
C GLY A 23 -9.65 -4.45 -11.34
N GLY A 24 -8.50 -5.12 -11.19
CA GLY A 24 -7.25 -4.73 -11.87
C GLY A 24 -7.33 -4.77 -13.41
N LEU A 25 -7.95 -5.80 -13.97
CA LEU A 25 -8.19 -5.90 -15.42
C LEU A 25 -9.15 -4.80 -15.91
N GLY A 26 -10.17 -4.50 -15.11
CA GLY A 26 -11.14 -3.44 -15.36
C GLY A 26 -10.52 -2.04 -15.43
N LEU A 27 -9.57 -1.74 -14.54
CA LEU A 27 -8.82 -0.48 -14.56
C LEU A 27 -8.03 -0.30 -15.87
N GLY A 28 -7.40 -1.37 -16.37
CA GLY A 28 -6.70 -1.35 -17.66
C GLY A 28 -7.64 -1.10 -18.83
N ALA A 29 -8.74 -1.85 -18.91
CA ALA A 29 -9.74 -1.71 -19.97
C ALA A 29 -10.44 -0.33 -19.92
N GLY A 30 -10.82 0.13 -18.73
CA GLY A 30 -11.43 1.43 -18.51
C GLY A 30 -10.49 2.58 -18.90
N GLY A 31 -9.21 2.50 -18.52
CA GLY A 31 -8.20 3.47 -18.95
C GLY A 31 -8.02 3.51 -20.47
N GLY A 32 -7.99 2.35 -21.12
CA GLY A 32 -7.93 2.25 -22.59
C GLY A 32 -9.15 2.84 -23.28
N PHE A 33 -10.35 2.57 -22.78
CA PHE A 33 -11.59 3.15 -23.29
C PHE A 33 -11.63 4.67 -23.09
N GLY A 34 -11.19 5.16 -21.93
CA GLY A 34 -11.04 6.59 -21.68
C GLY A 34 -10.11 7.25 -22.70
N LEU A 35 -8.94 6.65 -22.96
CA LEU A 35 -7.99 7.14 -23.96
C LEU A 35 -8.60 7.15 -25.37
N MET A 36 -9.37 6.11 -25.74
CA MET A 36 -10.08 6.03 -27.01
C MET A 36 -11.05 7.21 -27.18
N VAL A 37 -11.86 7.50 -26.16
CA VAL A 37 -12.80 8.64 -26.18
C VAL A 37 -12.03 9.96 -26.36
N LEU A 38 -10.93 10.16 -25.63
CA LEU A 38 -10.15 11.39 -25.71
C LEU A 38 -9.51 11.59 -27.11
N ILE A 39 -9.04 10.51 -27.74
CA ILE A 39 -8.40 10.61 -29.07
C ILE A 39 -9.47 10.80 -30.16
N PHE A 40 -10.53 9.99 -30.17
CA PHE A 40 -11.50 9.98 -31.28
C PHE A 40 -12.58 11.05 -31.18
N ILE A 41 -12.95 11.49 -29.97
CA ILE A 41 -14.02 12.50 -29.76
C ILE A 41 -13.41 13.88 -29.51
N PHE A 42 -12.42 13.98 -28.63
CA PHE A 42 -11.78 15.27 -28.30
C PHE A 42 -10.59 15.61 -29.21
N GLY A 43 -10.18 14.69 -30.10
CA GLY A 43 -9.12 14.94 -31.08
C GLY A 43 -7.73 15.08 -30.46
N MET A 44 -7.52 14.61 -29.22
CA MET A 44 -6.22 14.71 -28.59
C MET A 44 -5.19 13.82 -29.27
N THR A 45 -3.97 14.34 -29.42
CA THR A 45 -2.85 13.56 -29.96
C THR A 45 -2.47 12.46 -28.98
N PRO A 46 -2.41 11.18 -29.42
CA PRO A 46 -1.97 10.09 -28.56
C PRO A 46 -0.54 10.33 -28.07
N GLY A 47 -0.33 10.18 -26.78
CA GLY A 47 1.01 10.20 -26.19
C GLY A 47 1.82 8.96 -26.59
N SER A 48 3.14 9.04 -26.45
CA SER A 48 4.00 7.87 -26.63
C SER A 48 3.68 6.80 -25.59
N PRO A 49 3.56 5.52 -25.97
CA PRO A 49 3.32 4.45 -25.01
C PRO A 49 4.47 4.40 -23.98
N PRO A 50 4.17 4.17 -22.69
CA PRO A 50 5.18 4.21 -21.63
C PRO A 50 5.96 2.89 -21.57
N VAL A 51 6.72 2.59 -22.63
CA VAL A 51 7.44 1.31 -22.80
C VAL A 51 8.36 1.00 -21.62
N SER A 52 9.08 2.00 -21.11
CA SER A 52 9.93 1.84 -19.92
C SER A 52 9.13 1.39 -18.69
N VAL A 53 7.92 1.93 -18.50
CA VAL A 53 7.05 1.56 -17.38
C VAL A 53 6.54 0.14 -17.54
N LEU A 54 6.15 -0.25 -18.76
CA LEU A 54 5.73 -1.63 -19.06
C LEU A 54 6.84 -2.65 -18.77
N PHE A 55 8.09 -2.34 -19.15
CA PHE A 55 9.23 -3.21 -18.85
C PHE A 55 9.56 -3.28 -17.36
N ILE A 56 9.42 -2.17 -16.62
CA ILE A 56 9.57 -2.18 -15.16
C ILE A 56 8.48 -3.06 -14.53
N MET A 57 7.22 -2.92 -14.94
CA MET A 57 6.14 -3.78 -14.45
C MET A 57 6.42 -5.25 -14.73
N LEU A 58 6.86 -5.60 -15.96
CA LEU A 58 7.23 -6.97 -16.32
C LEU A 58 8.35 -7.50 -15.42
N ALA A 59 9.43 -6.74 -15.24
CA ALA A 59 10.56 -7.12 -14.40
C ALA A 59 10.17 -7.32 -12.93
N VAL A 60 9.37 -6.41 -12.37
CA VAL A 60 8.90 -6.49 -10.98
C VAL A 60 7.98 -7.69 -10.79
N VAL A 61 7.05 -7.95 -11.71
CA VAL A 61 6.16 -9.11 -11.64
C VAL A 61 6.96 -10.41 -11.74
N SER A 62 7.91 -10.52 -12.68
CA SER A 62 8.79 -11.69 -12.78
C SER A 62 9.61 -11.90 -11.50
N CYS A 63 10.17 -10.83 -10.92
CA CYS A 63 10.90 -10.91 -9.67
C CYS A 63 9.99 -11.35 -8.50
N ALA A 64 8.77 -10.82 -8.42
CA ALA A 64 7.79 -11.20 -7.41
C ALA A 64 7.38 -12.68 -7.54
N SER A 65 7.19 -13.18 -8.77
CA SER A 65 6.92 -14.59 -9.02
C SER A 65 8.08 -15.49 -8.58
N ILE A 66 9.33 -15.09 -8.82
CA ILE A 66 10.52 -15.83 -8.34
C ILE A 66 10.61 -15.77 -6.81
N LEU A 67 10.37 -14.60 -6.20
CA LEU A 67 10.37 -14.42 -4.75
C LEU A 67 9.32 -15.32 -4.09
N GLN A 68 8.14 -15.45 -4.68
CA GLN A 68 7.09 -16.32 -4.19
C GLN A 68 7.41 -17.80 -4.45
N GLY A 69 7.87 -18.16 -5.65
CA GLY A 69 8.22 -19.53 -6.01
C GLY A 69 9.42 -20.10 -5.25
N SER A 70 10.29 -19.23 -4.71
CA SER A 70 11.44 -19.62 -3.88
C SER A 70 11.14 -19.66 -2.38
N GLY A 71 9.94 -19.29 -1.94
CA GLY A 71 9.61 -19.13 -0.51
C GLY A 71 10.23 -17.88 0.13
N GLY A 72 10.80 -16.96 -0.66
CA GLY A 72 11.36 -15.71 -0.16
C GLY A 72 10.31 -14.78 0.45
N LEU A 73 9.05 -14.87 0.01
CA LEU A 73 7.95 -14.17 0.65
C LEU A 73 7.71 -14.67 2.07
N ASP A 74 7.73 -15.99 2.30
CA ASP A 74 7.57 -16.60 3.63
C ASP A 74 8.71 -16.16 4.57
N TYR A 75 9.93 -16.04 4.03
CA TYR A 75 11.07 -15.49 4.76
C TYR A 75 10.85 -14.03 5.18
N LEU A 76 10.35 -13.17 4.27
CA LEU A 76 10.00 -11.78 4.59
C LEU A 76 8.91 -11.71 5.66
N VAL A 77 7.88 -12.58 5.59
CA VAL A 77 6.84 -12.67 6.62
C VAL A 77 7.44 -13.07 7.97
N SER A 78 8.36 -14.05 8.00
CA SER A 78 9.06 -14.45 9.24
C SER A 78 9.86 -13.30 9.85
N ILE A 79 10.52 -12.47 9.02
CA ILE A 79 11.21 -11.27 9.49
C ILE A 79 10.22 -10.27 10.08
N ALA A 80 9.11 -10.00 9.36
CA ALA A 80 8.08 -9.09 9.82
C ALA A 80 7.49 -9.55 11.17
N GLU A 81 7.19 -10.84 11.30
CA GLU A 81 6.70 -11.43 12.55
C GLU A 81 7.66 -11.20 13.71
N LYS A 82 8.95 -11.53 13.54
CA LYS A 82 9.97 -11.30 14.57
C LYS A 82 10.07 -9.84 14.97
N LEU A 83 10.01 -8.93 14.00
CA LEU A 83 10.09 -7.50 14.25
C LEU A 83 8.85 -7.00 15.01
N LEU A 84 7.65 -7.40 14.60
CA LEU A 84 6.39 -6.99 15.21
C LEU A 84 6.20 -7.56 16.62
N ARG A 85 6.59 -8.83 16.86
CA ARG A 85 6.53 -9.47 18.18
C ARG A 85 7.53 -8.90 19.19
N ARG A 86 8.58 -8.19 18.73
CA ARG A 86 9.59 -7.60 19.62
C ARG A 86 9.04 -6.46 20.49
N ASN A 87 8.07 -5.70 19.99
CA ASN A 87 7.43 -4.62 20.77
C ASN A 87 5.92 -4.49 20.45
N PRO A 88 5.12 -5.47 20.86
CA PRO A 88 3.74 -5.64 20.40
C PRO A 88 2.81 -4.50 20.86
N LYS A 89 3.13 -3.82 21.97
CA LYS A 89 2.37 -2.66 22.49
C LYS A 89 2.37 -1.45 21.54
N HIS A 90 3.34 -1.36 20.62
CA HIS A 90 3.46 -0.26 19.66
C HIS A 90 3.15 -0.69 18.22
N ILE A 91 2.35 -1.75 18.05
CA ILE A 91 2.05 -2.29 16.72
C ILE A 91 1.37 -1.29 15.78
N THR A 92 0.62 -0.31 16.32
CA THR A 92 0.01 0.79 15.55
C THR A 92 1.03 1.66 14.82
N PHE A 93 2.29 1.69 15.27
CA PHE A 93 3.40 2.33 14.57
C PHE A 93 4.25 1.34 13.80
N MET A 94 4.51 0.17 14.39
CA MET A 94 5.41 -0.82 13.79
C MET A 94 4.83 -1.49 12.55
N GLY A 95 3.56 -1.91 12.58
CA GLY A 95 2.89 -2.51 11.41
C GLY A 95 3.01 -1.62 10.18
N PRO A 96 2.61 -0.34 10.27
CA PRO A 96 2.71 0.60 9.16
C PRO A 96 4.13 0.85 8.66
N LEU A 97 5.10 0.97 9.56
CA LEU A 97 6.50 1.15 9.18
C LEU A 97 7.05 -0.08 8.46
N VAL A 98 6.75 -1.29 8.95
CA VAL A 98 7.16 -2.53 8.30
C VAL A 98 6.55 -2.64 6.90
N SER A 99 5.25 -2.38 6.76
CA SER A 99 4.58 -2.37 5.45
C SER A 99 5.18 -1.31 4.51
N TYR A 100 5.47 -0.11 5.02
CA TYR A 100 6.12 0.95 4.25
C TYR A 100 7.48 0.52 3.73
N PHE A 101 8.38 0.03 4.59
CA PHE A 101 9.73 -0.39 4.18
C PHE A 101 9.68 -1.59 3.22
N PHE A 102 8.81 -2.56 3.48
CA PHE A 102 8.68 -3.72 2.61
C PHE A 102 8.21 -3.31 1.22
N THR A 103 7.24 -2.39 1.12
CA THR A 103 6.83 -1.86 -0.17
C THR A 103 7.85 -0.92 -0.80
N LEU A 104 8.60 -0.15 0.00
CA LEU A 104 9.68 0.72 -0.50
C LEU A 104 10.75 -0.11 -1.22
N PHE A 105 11.15 -1.25 -0.65
CA PHE A 105 12.17 -2.11 -1.25
C PHE A 105 11.63 -3.03 -2.36
N CYS A 106 10.42 -3.58 -2.19
CA CYS A 106 9.84 -4.47 -3.19
C CYS A 106 9.22 -3.71 -4.39
N GLY A 107 8.87 -2.43 -4.21
CA GLY A 107 8.24 -1.60 -5.24
C GLY A 107 6.75 -1.88 -5.46
N THR A 108 6.16 -2.80 -4.70
CA THR A 108 4.74 -3.19 -4.81
C THR A 108 4.10 -3.40 -3.45
N GLY A 109 2.81 -3.08 -3.35
CA GLY A 109 1.97 -3.37 -2.19
C GLY A 109 1.69 -4.86 -1.98
N TYR A 110 2.03 -5.72 -2.96
CA TYR A 110 1.77 -7.16 -2.89
C TYR A 110 2.35 -7.82 -1.63
N VAL A 111 3.58 -7.47 -1.27
CA VAL A 111 4.25 -8.03 -0.08
C VAL A 111 3.52 -7.67 1.20
N ALA A 112 2.90 -6.50 1.27
CA ALA A 112 2.17 -6.07 2.46
C ALA A 112 0.94 -6.96 2.72
N PHE A 113 0.30 -7.52 1.68
CA PHE A 113 -0.82 -8.46 1.86
C PHE A 113 -0.44 -9.71 2.63
N ALA A 114 0.79 -10.19 2.47
CA ALA A 114 1.29 -11.35 3.22
C ALA A 114 1.58 -11.03 4.70
N VAL A 115 1.83 -9.76 5.02
CA VAL A 115 2.15 -9.30 6.39
C VAL A 115 0.90 -8.86 7.15
N TYR A 116 -0.19 -8.47 6.48
CA TYR A 116 -1.44 -8.05 7.14
C TYR A 116 -2.02 -9.08 8.11
N PRO A 117 -2.07 -10.40 7.81
CA PRO A 117 -2.53 -11.40 8.77
C PRO A 117 -1.68 -11.41 10.04
N VAL A 118 -0.36 -11.31 9.90
CA VAL A 118 0.59 -11.25 11.03
C VAL A 118 0.38 -9.98 11.86
N ILE A 119 0.16 -8.83 11.21
CA ILE A 119 -0.14 -7.58 11.91
C ILE A 119 -1.46 -7.72 12.70
N ALA A 120 -2.48 -8.34 12.10
CA ALA A 120 -3.76 -8.56 12.77
C ALA A 120 -3.63 -9.49 13.98
N GLU A 121 -2.90 -10.59 13.83
CA GLU A 121 -2.64 -11.56 14.90
C GLU A 121 -1.87 -10.92 16.06
N VAL A 122 -0.72 -10.29 15.78
CA VAL A 122 0.10 -9.66 16.82
C VAL A 122 -0.66 -8.51 17.48
N ALA A 123 -1.50 -7.77 16.75
CA ALA A 123 -2.34 -6.73 17.33
C ALA A 123 -3.34 -7.30 18.32
N ALA A 124 -4.02 -8.38 17.94
CA ALA A 124 -5.00 -9.01 18.79
C ALA A 124 -4.36 -9.63 20.04
N SER A 125 -3.20 -10.30 19.90
CA SER A 125 -2.42 -10.80 21.04
C SER A 125 -1.92 -9.67 21.96
N ALA A 126 -1.64 -8.49 21.41
CA ALA A 126 -1.24 -7.30 22.18
C ALA A 126 -2.42 -6.57 22.85
N ARG A 127 -3.66 -7.06 22.66
CA ARG A 127 -4.92 -6.39 23.02
C ARG A 127 -5.06 -4.99 22.40
N VAL A 128 -4.49 -4.78 21.22
CA VAL A 128 -4.67 -3.58 20.41
C VAL A 128 -5.71 -3.88 19.33
N ARG A 129 -6.67 -2.99 19.11
CA ARG A 129 -7.63 -3.13 18.00
C ARG A 129 -6.90 -3.31 16.67
N PRO A 130 -7.06 -4.45 15.97
CA PRO A 130 -6.38 -4.72 14.69
C PRO A 130 -6.69 -3.69 13.61
N GLU A 131 -7.87 -3.07 13.67
CA GLU A 131 -8.29 -2.00 12.77
C GLU A 131 -7.27 -0.85 12.71
N ARG A 132 -6.71 -0.44 13.86
CA ARG A 132 -5.76 0.70 13.96
C ARG A 132 -4.46 0.44 13.18
N PRO A 133 -3.68 -0.62 13.47
CA PRO A 133 -2.47 -0.93 12.72
C PRO A 133 -2.77 -1.36 11.28
N LEU A 134 -3.86 -2.10 11.00
CA LEU A 134 -4.15 -2.57 9.64
C LEU A 134 -4.45 -1.42 8.68
N THR A 135 -5.31 -0.47 9.07
CA THR A 135 -5.62 0.69 8.22
C THR A 135 -4.37 1.49 7.90
N MET A 136 -3.54 1.75 8.91
CA MET A 136 -2.29 2.49 8.70
C MET A 136 -1.27 1.68 7.90
N SER A 137 -1.30 0.34 7.98
CA SER A 137 -0.40 -0.53 7.22
C SER A 137 -0.71 -0.54 5.74
N VAL A 138 -1.99 -0.49 5.37
CA VAL A 138 -2.41 -0.29 3.98
C VAL A 138 -1.93 1.06 3.46
N ILE A 139 -2.11 2.13 4.25
CA ILE A 139 -1.64 3.47 3.88
C ILE A 139 -0.11 3.49 3.74
N GLY A 140 0.60 2.85 4.67
CA GLY A 140 2.06 2.72 4.66
C GLY A 140 2.57 2.00 3.41
N ALA A 141 1.94 0.87 3.04
CA ALA A 141 2.26 0.15 1.82
C ALA A 141 2.11 1.06 0.59
N GLN A 142 0.96 1.74 0.45
CA GLN A 142 0.73 2.60 -0.72
C GLN A 142 1.66 3.82 -0.75
N ALA A 143 1.98 4.40 0.41
CA ALA A 143 2.95 5.47 0.53
C ALA A 143 4.39 5.00 0.24
N GLY A 144 4.72 3.72 0.46
CA GLY A 144 6.03 3.15 0.10
C GLY A 144 6.27 3.12 -1.40
N ILE A 145 5.21 2.98 -2.21
CA ILE A 145 5.29 2.89 -3.67
C ILE A 145 5.88 4.17 -4.27
N THR A 146 5.58 5.34 -3.71
CA THR A 146 6.01 6.64 -4.26
C THR A 146 7.48 6.94 -4.01
N GLY A 147 8.05 6.38 -2.94
CA GLY A 147 9.48 6.49 -2.62
C GLY A 147 10.35 5.41 -3.24
N SER A 148 9.76 4.39 -3.86
CA SER A 148 10.49 3.21 -4.33
C SER A 148 11.13 3.44 -5.70
N PRO A 149 12.42 3.11 -5.90
CA PRO A 149 13.05 3.14 -7.22
C PRO A 149 12.54 2.02 -8.15
N MET A 150 12.01 0.93 -7.57
CA MET A 150 11.48 -0.22 -8.32
C MET A 150 10.04 -0.01 -8.78
N SER A 151 9.39 1.06 -8.32
CA SER A 151 7.99 1.33 -8.61
C SER A 151 7.79 1.97 -9.99
N ALA A 152 6.85 1.42 -10.75
CA ALA A 152 6.36 1.97 -12.01
C ALA A 152 5.86 3.42 -11.86
N ALA A 153 5.22 3.75 -10.74
CA ALA A 153 4.71 5.10 -10.48
C ALA A 153 5.86 6.11 -10.33
N THR A 154 6.92 5.72 -9.61
CA THR A 154 8.10 6.57 -9.43
C THR A 154 8.88 6.72 -10.73
N ALA A 155 8.98 5.66 -11.52
CA ALA A 155 9.60 5.72 -12.85
C ALA A 155 8.85 6.69 -13.79
N ALA A 156 7.52 6.65 -13.78
CA ALA A 156 6.70 7.60 -14.53
C ALA A 156 6.92 9.04 -14.02
N MET A 157 6.97 9.24 -12.71
CA MET A 157 7.25 10.54 -12.10
C MET A 157 8.63 11.09 -12.51
N ILE A 158 9.68 10.25 -12.48
CA ILE A 158 11.01 10.59 -12.97
C ILE A 158 10.94 11.03 -14.44
N GLY A 159 10.24 10.27 -15.29
CA GLY A 159 10.07 10.61 -16.70
C GLY A 159 9.43 11.98 -16.92
N PHE A 160 8.37 12.30 -16.17
CA PHE A 160 7.70 13.60 -16.28
C PHE A 160 8.52 14.76 -15.72
N LEU A 161 9.25 14.55 -14.63
CA LEU A 161 10.01 15.60 -13.96
C LEU A 161 11.42 15.80 -14.56
N ALA A 162 11.92 14.85 -15.34
CA ALA A 162 13.21 14.95 -16.04
C ALA A 162 13.26 16.18 -16.96
N VAL A 163 12.15 16.54 -17.61
CA VAL A 163 12.04 17.74 -18.47
C VAL A 163 12.29 19.03 -17.70
N LYS A 164 12.04 19.02 -16.38
CA LYS A 164 12.29 20.15 -15.48
C LYS A 164 13.68 20.10 -14.81
N GLY A 165 14.55 19.18 -15.22
CA GLY A 165 15.90 19.02 -14.66
C GLY A 165 15.93 18.44 -13.24
N VAL A 166 14.82 17.87 -12.76
CA VAL A 166 14.77 17.25 -11.43
C VAL A 166 15.42 15.88 -11.48
N THR A 167 16.33 15.63 -10.55
CA THR A 167 17.04 14.34 -10.49
C THR A 167 16.21 13.30 -9.72
N PRO A 168 16.37 11.99 -10.01
CA PRO A 168 15.72 10.94 -9.23
C PRO A 168 16.03 11.03 -7.73
N PHE A 169 17.26 11.43 -7.39
CA PHE A 169 17.67 11.62 -6.01
C PHE A 169 16.86 12.70 -5.29
N GLN A 170 16.55 13.82 -5.97
CA GLN A 170 15.69 14.86 -5.41
C GLN A 170 14.27 14.36 -5.16
N ILE A 171 13.74 13.51 -6.05
CA ILE A 171 12.42 12.89 -5.87
C ILE A 171 12.42 12.01 -4.61
N PHE A 172 13.43 11.16 -4.43
CA PHE A 172 13.53 10.32 -3.23
C PHE A 172 13.76 11.12 -1.95
N ALA A 173 14.60 12.15 -2.02
CA ALA A 173 14.90 13.04 -0.89
C ALA A 173 13.66 13.79 -0.38
N VAL A 174 12.65 13.99 -1.23
CA VAL A 174 11.37 14.59 -0.84
C VAL A 174 10.34 13.52 -0.49
N SER A 175 10.14 12.54 -1.37
CA SER A 175 9.06 11.56 -1.24
C SER A 175 9.24 10.64 -0.03
N ILE A 176 10.46 10.15 0.24
CA ILE A 176 10.69 9.21 1.35
C ILE A 176 10.43 9.91 2.70
N PRO A 177 11.04 11.07 3.01
CA PRO A 177 10.75 11.76 4.27
C PRO A 177 9.31 12.24 4.37
N ALA A 178 8.71 12.75 3.29
CA ALA A 178 7.33 13.22 3.31
C ALA A 178 6.35 12.07 3.61
N CYS A 179 6.55 10.90 3.00
CA CYS A 179 5.71 9.73 3.25
C CYS A 179 5.90 9.17 4.66
N ILE A 180 7.14 9.09 5.16
CA ILE A 180 7.41 8.63 6.54
C ILE A 180 6.76 9.60 7.55
N LEU A 181 6.91 10.92 7.37
CA LEU A 181 6.30 11.91 8.23
C LEU A 181 4.77 11.82 8.19
N GLY A 182 4.18 11.73 6.99
CA GLY A 182 2.73 11.57 6.83
C GLY A 182 2.22 10.29 7.50
N LEU A 183 2.98 9.20 7.39
CA LEU A 183 2.66 7.92 8.03
C LEU A 183 2.70 8.04 9.55
N LEU A 184 3.75 8.66 10.11
CA LEU A 184 3.88 8.86 11.56
C LEU A 184 2.76 9.75 12.11
N VAL A 185 2.42 10.85 11.43
CA VAL A 185 1.30 11.72 11.80
C VAL A 185 -0.02 10.96 11.74
N GLY A 186 -0.24 10.16 10.69
CA GLY A 186 -1.41 9.29 10.57
C GLY A 186 -1.49 8.26 11.69
N CYS A 187 -0.37 7.63 12.06
CA CYS A 187 -0.29 6.70 13.18
C CYS A 187 -0.62 7.36 14.51
N ILE A 188 -0.15 8.59 14.77
CA ILE A 188 -0.50 9.36 15.98
C ILE A 188 -2.01 9.59 16.06
N PHE A 189 -2.63 9.96 14.94
CA PHE A 189 -4.08 10.18 14.89
C PHE A 189 -4.88 8.88 15.08
N MET A 190 -4.39 7.75 14.55
CA MET A 190 -5.02 6.44 14.72
C MET A 190 -4.74 5.80 16.08
N TYR A 191 -3.68 6.22 16.79
CA TYR A 191 -3.25 5.60 18.05
C TYR A 191 -4.35 5.62 19.13
N LYS A 192 -5.17 6.67 19.17
CA LYS A 192 -6.31 6.81 20.11
C LYS A 192 -7.68 6.79 19.42
N ARG A 193 -7.76 6.35 18.16
CA ARG A 193 -9.04 6.32 17.44
C ARG A 193 -9.83 5.07 17.83
N GLY A 194 -11.05 5.26 18.33
CA GLY A 194 -11.94 4.20 18.83
C GLY A 194 -11.71 3.85 20.31
N LYS A 195 -12.67 3.14 20.93
CA LYS A 195 -12.56 2.66 22.32
C LYS A 195 -11.36 1.72 22.49
N GLU A 196 -10.83 1.52 23.68
CA GLU A 196 -9.82 0.47 23.87
C GLU A 196 -10.45 -0.91 23.65
N LEU A 197 -9.63 -1.90 23.26
CA LEU A 197 -10.13 -3.25 22.96
C LEU A 197 -10.76 -3.90 24.20
N ALA A 198 -10.24 -3.58 25.38
CA ALA A 198 -10.79 -4.01 26.67
C ALA A 198 -12.20 -3.48 26.95
N ASP A 199 -12.57 -2.34 26.37
CA ASP A 199 -13.87 -1.68 26.58
C ASP A 199 -14.86 -1.96 25.44
N ASP A 200 -14.53 -2.87 24.52
CA ASP A 200 -15.41 -3.23 23.41
C ASP A 200 -16.41 -4.32 23.82
N PRO A 201 -17.72 -4.05 23.80
CA PRO A 201 -18.74 -5.06 24.10
C PRO A 201 -18.72 -6.25 23.13
N GLU A 202 -18.34 -6.10 21.86
CA GLU A 202 -18.19 -7.24 20.94
C GLU A 202 -16.96 -8.08 21.27
N PHE A 203 -15.85 -7.47 21.70
CA PHE A 203 -14.65 -8.20 22.09
C PHE A 203 -14.88 -8.95 23.41
N GLN A 204 -15.55 -8.32 24.37
CA GLN A 204 -15.97 -8.96 25.63
C GLN A 204 -16.95 -10.11 25.37
N ALA A 205 -17.88 -9.96 24.41
CA ALA A 205 -18.78 -11.04 23.99
C ALA A 205 -18.03 -12.19 23.30
N LYS A 206 -17.04 -11.91 22.44
CA LYS A 206 -16.18 -12.93 21.78
C LYS A 206 -15.21 -13.63 22.73
N LEU A 207 -14.78 -12.96 23.79
CA LEU A 207 -14.05 -13.54 24.92
C LEU A 207 -14.97 -14.44 25.75
N ALA A 208 -16.19 -13.99 26.05
CA ALA A 208 -17.16 -14.75 26.83
C ALA A 208 -17.73 -15.98 26.09
N SER A 209 -17.84 -15.92 24.75
CA SER A 209 -18.28 -17.04 23.91
C SER A 209 -17.19 -18.09 23.66
N GLY A 210 -15.93 -17.80 23.99
CA GLY A 210 -14.79 -18.70 23.77
C GLY A 210 -14.31 -18.79 22.32
N GLU A 211 -14.85 -17.98 21.39
CA GLU A 211 -14.35 -17.86 20.02
C GLU A 211 -12.96 -17.22 19.96
N PHE A 212 -12.62 -16.40 20.96
CA PHE A 212 -11.28 -15.86 21.14
C PHE A 212 -10.52 -16.69 22.19
N ARG A 213 -9.82 -17.73 21.74
CA ARG A 213 -8.85 -18.46 22.57
C ARG A 213 -7.51 -17.74 22.51
N ASP A 214 -7.05 -17.26 23.66
CA ASP A 214 -5.74 -16.66 23.86
C ASP A 214 -4.66 -17.65 23.38
N THR A 215 -4.12 -17.46 22.18
CA THR A 215 -3.04 -18.31 21.64
C THR A 215 -1.69 -18.02 22.28
N ILE A 216 -1.60 -17.03 23.18
CA ILE A 216 -0.39 -16.73 23.94
C ILE A 216 -0.80 -16.49 25.39
N ALA A 217 -0.73 -17.54 26.20
CA ALA A 217 -0.75 -17.39 27.65
C ALA A 217 0.38 -16.44 28.07
N PRO A 218 0.16 -15.51 29.01
CA PRO A 218 1.21 -14.64 29.52
C PRO A 218 2.23 -15.49 30.29
N GLY A 219 3.28 -15.97 29.61
CA GLY A 219 4.35 -16.74 30.26
C GLY A 219 5.28 -17.57 29.38
N GLU A 220 4.95 -17.89 28.12
CA GLU A 220 5.81 -18.78 27.33
C GLU A 220 6.61 -18.02 26.27
N THR A 221 7.82 -17.62 26.67
CA THR A 221 8.94 -17.35 25.76
C THR A 221 9.35 -18.64 25.05
N ARG A 222 9.33 -18.64 23.72
CA ARG A 222 10.16 -19.52 22.88
C ARG A 222 10.85 -18.70 21.80
#